data_AF-A0AAV7XJC4-F1
#
_entry.id   AF-A0AAV7XJC4-F1
#
_cell.length_a   1.000
_cell.length_b   1.000
_cell.length_c   1.000
_cell.angle_alpha   90.00
_cell.angle_beta   90.00
_cell.angle_gamma   90.00
#
_symmetry.space_group_name_H-M   'P 1'
#
loop_
_entity.id
_entity.type
_entity.pdbx_description
1 polymer ?
#
loop_
_entity_poly.entity_id
_entity_poly.type
_entity_poly.pdbx_seq_one_letter_code
_entity_poly.pdbx_strand_id
1 'polypeptide(L)'
;MQAPLAPLLLLLPPLLLLLLLQANDADGHGRLIEPPSRSSMWRYGFDTPPDYNDHELYCGGFSRQWERNKGRCGICGDPWDTPQLHEAGGTYGTGTLVRKYLTATTITIRIELTANHRGYFEFRLCPVNDHRHDATQDRHVLQRASRGGAGAEGADTDGEVHETRYYPGPGNKVFASRYRLPEGLTCKHCVLQWRYIAGNNWGMCPNGTGAVGCGPQEEFRACADVAVVDSAGEADGTPLAPGDEDVDEHVPADATPTPAPRDSGSGLLVLLIVLCALAGSATVLSLLYLYFYHAGDRVKSWLAAHRKSTVKSAQQTGATVPPPGPPAPPPRHKRPSNMGMGPGPTIVC
;
A
#
# COMPACT_ATOMS: atom_id res chain seq x y z
N MET A 1 -40.86 32.07 -7.44
CA MET A 1 -39.53 32.09 -6.78
C MET A 1 -38.63 31.12 -7.52
N GLN A 2 -37.84 31.60 -8.48
CA GLN A 2 -36.85 30.78 -9.20
C GLN A 2 -35.49 31.05 -8.52
N ALA A 3 -34.95 30.03 -7.86
CA ALA A 3 -33.59 30.11 -7.33
C ALA A 3 -32.59 30.17 -8.50
N PRO A 4 -31.54 31.00 -8.45
CA PRO A 4 -30.57 31.07 -9.53
C PRO A 4 -29.68 29.82 -9.51
N LEU A 5 -29.89 28.91 -10.46
CA LEU A 5 -29.06 27.72 -10.68
C LEU A 5 -27.68 28.05 -11.31
N ALA A 6 -27.49 29.28 -11.78
CA ALA A 6 -26.30 29.73 -12.51
C ALA A 6 -24.95 29.72 -11.74
N PRO A 7 -24.87 30.04 -10.43
CA PRO A 7 -23.57 30.08 -9.73
C PRO A 7 -23.03 28.69 -9.41
N LEU A 8 -23.87 27.65 -9.40
CA LEU A 8 -23.47 26.28 -9.09
C LEU A 8 -22.74 25.60 -10.27
N LEU A 9 -23.11 25.93 -11.51
CA LEU A 9 -22.48 25.39 -12.72
C LEU A 9 -21.06 25.91 -12.96
N LEU A 10 -20.72 27.10 -12.46
CA LEU A 10 -19.37 27.68 -12.59
C LEU A 10 -18.35 27.04 -11.63
N LEU A 11 -18.82 26.33 -10.58
CA LEU A 11 -17.98 25.67 -9.58
C LEU A 11 -17.68 24.20 -9.90
N LEU A 12 -18.45 23.58 -10.81
CA LEU A 12 -18.28 22.19 -11.24
C LEU A 12 -16.92 21.89 -11.90
N PRO A 13 -16.44 22.66 -12.89
CA PRO A 13 -15.16 22.37 -13.54
C PRO A 13 -13.93 22.45 -12.62
N PRO A 14 -13.76 23.46 -11.73
CA PRO A 14 -12.64 23.46 -10.79
C PRO A 14 -12.79 22.37 -9.71
N LEU A 15 -14.01 22.01 -9.32
CA LEU A 15 -14.26 20.89 -8.40
C LEU A 15 -13.91 19.54 -9.03
N LEU A 16 -14.25 19.33 -10.31
CA LEU A 16 -13.91 18.12 -11.05
C LEU A 16 -12.39 18.04 -11.32
N LEU A 17 -11.75 19.17 -11.63
CA LEU A 17 -10.30 19.24 -11.76
C LEU A 17 -9.60 18.98 -10.42
N LEU A 18 -10.15 19.49 -9.31
CA LEU A 18 -9.65 19.18 -7.96
C LEU A 18 -9.83 17.70 -7.62
N LEU A 19 -10.96 17.09 -7.96
CA LEU A 19 -11.21 15.64 -7.82
C LEU A 19 -10.25 14.79 -8.67
N LEU A 20 -9.95 15.22 -9.90
CA LEU A 20 -8.99 14.56 -10.79
C LEU A 20 -7.53 14.75 -10.33
N LEU A 21 -7.20 15.90 -9.71
CA LEU A 21 -5.90 16.15 -9.08
C LEU A 21 -5.76 15.46 -7.71
N GLN A 22 -6.86 14.96 -7.14
CA GLN A 22 -6.87 14.12 -5.93
C GLN A 22 -6.80 12.62 -6.27
N ALA A 23 -6.88 12.23 -7.55
CA ALA A 23 -6.52 10.90 -8.02
C ALA A 23 -5.00 10.77 -8.09
N ASN A 24 -4.34 10.97 -6.95
CA ASN A 24 -3.09 10.26 -6.73
C ASN A 24 -3.52 8.82 -6.55
N ASP A 25 -3.18 7.94 -7.49
CA ASP A 25 -3.03 6.53 -7.17
C ASP A 25 -2.11 6.51 -5.95
N ALA A 26 -2.69 6.31 -4.77
CA ALA A 26 -1.92 6.00 -3.59
C ALA A 26 -1.46 4.56 -3.78
N ASP A 27 -0.49 4.40 -4.67
CA ASP A 27 0.26 3.17 -4.81
C ASP A 27 1.09 3.04 -3.54
N GLY A 28 0.55 2.30 -2.58
CA GLY A 28 1.10 2.17 -1.27
C GLY A 28 0.66 0.84 -0.70
N HIS A 29 1.65 0.06 -0.32
CA HIS A 29 1.53 -1.34 0.02
C HIS A 29 2.43 -1.66 1.23
N GLY A 30 2.83 -2.91 1.43
CA GLY A 30 3.72 -3.27 2.54
C GLY A 30 4.64 -4.44 2.20
N ARG A 31 5.83 -4.46 2.81
CA ARG A 31 6.83 -5.51 2.59
C ARG A 31 7.39 -6.03 3.91
N LEU A 32 7.64 -7.33 3.94
CA LEU A 32 8.35 -8.01 5.03
C LEU A 32 9.85 -7.81 4.83
N ILE A 33 10.47 -7.01 5.69
CA ILE A 33 11.86 -6.59 5.53
C ILE A 33 12.84 -7.21 6.53
N GLU A 34 12.34 -7.73 7.66
CA GLU A 34 13.15 -8.50 8.60
C GLU A 34 12.33 -9.64 9.18
N PRO A 35 12.71 -10.91 8.96
CA PRO A 35 13.68 -11.33 7.92
C PRO A 35 13.18 -10.90 6.53
N PRO A 36 14.06 -10.48 5.61
CA PRO A 36 13.61 -10.00 4.31
C PRO A 36 12.94 -11.12 3.50
N SER A 37 11.77 -10.84 2.93
CA SER A 37 11.02 -11.81 2.12
C SER A 37 11.73 -12.17 0.81
N ARG A 38 11.23 -13.22 0.15
CA ARG A 38 11.59 -13.61 -1.22
C ARG A 38 11.53 -12.44 -2.21
N SER A 39 10.54 -11.57 -2.07
CA SER A 39 10.40 -10.37 -2.90
C SER A 39 11.37 -9.24 -2.52
N SER A 40 11.75 -9.11 -1.25
CA SER A 40 12.55 -7.97 -0.76
C SER A 40 14.04 -8.27 -0.56
N MET A 41 14.47 -9.54 -0.54
CA MET A 41 15.84 -9.89 -0.16
C MET A 41 16.92 -9.30 -1.08
N TRP A 42 16.63 -9.05 -2.35
CA TRP A 42 17.55 -8.34 -3.26
C TRP A 42 17.92 -6.93 -2.74
N ARG A 43 17.01 -6.24 -2.04
CA ARG A 43 17.27 -4.93 -1.41
C ARG A 43 18.28 -5.01 -0.27
N TYR A 44 18.44 -6.19 0.30
CA TYR A 44 19.30 -6.47 1.46
C TYR A 44 20.58 -7.21 1.07
N GLY A 45 20.96 -7.18 -0.21
CA GLY A 45 22.25 -7.67 -0.71
C GLY A 45 22.30 -9.17 -1.01
N PHE A 46 21.15 -9.86 -1.02
CA PHE A 46 21.08 -11.25 -1.45
C PHE A 46 21.10 -11.34 -2.97
N ASP A 47 21.86 -12.30 -3.52
CA ASP A 47 21.94 -12.58 -4.96
C ASP A 47 20.67 -13.30 -5.43
N THR A 48 19.62 -12.51 -5.63
CA THR A 48 18.29 -12.97 -6.03
C THR A 48 17.67 -12.02 -7.06
N PRO A 49 16.75 -12.51 -7.92
CA PRO A 49 16.10 -11.66 -8.90
C PRO A 49 15.39 -10.47 -8.23
N PRO A 50 15.60 -9.23 -8.70
CA PRO A 50 14.97 -8.07 -8.10
C PRO A 50 13.47 -8.02 -8.44
N ASP A 51 12.64 -7.93 -7.40
CA ASP A 51 11.24 -7.51 -7.51
C ASP A 51 11.12 -6.04 -7.08
N TYR A 52 10.92 -5.14 -8.05
CA TYR A 52 10.77 -3.70 -7.75
C TYR A 52 9.41 -3.37 -7.13
N ASN A 53 8.43 -4.27 -7.30
CA ASN A 53 7.09 -4.19 -6.74
C ASN A 53 6.95 -5.11 -5.53
N ASP A 54 8.04 -5.34 -4.79
CA ASP A 54 8.10 -6.23 -3.63
C ASP A 54 7.19 -5.90 -2.43
N HIS A 55 6.55 -4.73 -2.48
CA HIS A 55 5.52 -4.31 -1.54
C HIS A 55 4.12 -4.73 -2.01
N GLU A 56 3.95 -5.10 -3.28
CA GLU A 56 2.70 -5.40 -3.95
C GLU A 56 2.37 -6.90 -3.97
N LEU A 57 2.50 -7.57 -2.82
CA LEU A 57 2.05 -8.95 -2.65
C LEU A 57 0.68 -9.03 -1.98
N TYR A 58 -0.32 -8.44 -2.63
CA TYR A 58 -1.68 -8.13 -2.16
C TYR A 58 -2.73 -9.06 -2.80
N CYS A 59 -2.36 -10.32 -3.06
CA CYS A 59 -3.23 -11.32 -3.66
C CYS A 59 -3.78 -10.95 -5.05
N GLY A 60 -3.13 -9.99 -5.73
CA GLY A 60 -3.57 -9.41 -6.99
C GLY A 60 -4.70 -8.38 -6.89
N GLY A 61 -4.94 -7.83 -5.69
CA GLY A 61 -5.93 -6.79 -5.42
C GLY A 61 -7.27 -7.32 -4.89
N PHE A 62 -7.96 -6.47 -4.14
CA PHE A 62 -9.21 -6.81 -3.43
C PHE A 62 -10.25 -7.51 -4.32
N SER A 63 -10.66 -6.91 -5.44
CA SER A 63 -11.69 -7.50 -6.31
C SER A 63 -11.23 -8.81 -6.93
N ARG A 64 -9.95 -8.93 -7.29
CA ARG A 64 -9.42 -10.18 -7.84
C ARG A 64 -9.46 -11.29 -6.80
N GLN A 65 -9.02 -11.01 -5.57
CA GLN A 65 -9.04 -11.97 -4.48
C GLN A 65 -10.48 -12.41 -4.16
N TRP A 66 -11.38 -11.46 -3.88
CA TRP A 66 -12.69 -11.78 -3.30
C TRP A 66 -13.76 -12.11 -4.34
N GLU A 67 -13.83 -11.37 -5.45
CA GLU A 67 -14.89 -11.57 -6.45
C GLU A 67 -14.53 -12.71 -7.41
N ARG A 68 -13.29 -12.73 -7.90
CA ARG A 68 -12.81 -13.74 -8.86
C ARG A 68 -12.29 -14.99 -8.18
N ASN A 69 -11.35 -14.85 -7.23
CA ASN A 69 -10.66 -15.98 -6.61
C ASN A 69 -11.37 -16.53 -5.36
N LYS A 70 -12.53 -15.97 -4.99
CA LYS A 70 -13.39 -16.42 -3.87
C LYS A 70 -12.66 -16.41 -2.53
N GLY A 71 -11.87 -15.37 -2.29
CA GLY A 71 -11.06 -15.17 -1.09
C GLY A 71 -9.69 -15.85 -1.13
N ARG A 72 -9.42 -16.70 -2.13
CA ARG A 72 -8.14 -17.41 -2.24
C ARG A 72 -7.01 -16.47 -2.65
N CYS A 73 -5.84 -16.74 -2.09
CA CYS A 73 -4.59 -16.01 -2.28
C CYS A 73 -3.43 -16.99 -2.21
N GLY A 74 -2.37 -16.77 -3.00
CA GLY A 74 -1.13 -17.52 -2.88
C GLY A 74 -0.59 -17.49 -1.46
N ILE A 75 0.13 -18.53 -1.05
CA ILE A 75 0.81 -18.63 0.24
C ILE A 75 1.75 -17.44 0.42
N CYS A 76 2.43 -17.02 -0.65
CA CYS A 76 3.39 -15.92 -0.60
C CYS A 76 2.87 -14.63 -1.24
N GLY A 77 1.54 -14.49 -1.41
CA GLY A 77 0.89 -13.22 -1.75
C GLY A 77 0.64 -12.98 -3.24
N ASP A 78 1.04 -13.93 -4.09
CA ASP A 78 0.70 -13.93 -5.50
C ASP A 78 -0.83 -14.06 -5.72
N PRO A 79 -1.37 -13.55 -6.84
CA PRO A 79 -2.73 -13.83 -7.23
C PRO A 79 -2.94 -15.33 -7.44
N TRP A 80 -3.97 -15.89 -6.79
CA TRP A 80 -4.24 -17.33 -6.78
C TRP A 80 -4.39 -17.96 -8.18
N ASP A 81 -4.86 -17.19 -9.16
CA ASP A 81 -5.14 -17.63 -10.53
C ASP A 81 -4.01 -17.33 -11.51
N THR A 82 -2.78 -17.13 -11.03
CA THR A 82 -1.57 -16.88 -11.83
C THR A 82 -0.44 -17.83 -11.44
N PRO A 83 0.67 -17.91 -12.21
CA PRO A 83 1.88 -18.56 -11.72
C PRO A 83 2.31 -17.95 -10.38
N GLN A 84 2.59 -18.79 -9.40
CA GLN A 84 3.01 -18.37 -8.06
C GLN A 84 4.52 -18.09 -8.08
N LEU A 85 4.90 -16.85 -8.37
CA LEU A 85 6.30 -16.47 -8.57
C LEU A 85 7.11 -16.43 -7.27
N HIS A 86 6.45 -16.26 -6.13
CA HIS A 86 7.04 -16.17 -4.81
C HIS A 86 6.95 -17.48 -4.03
N GLU A 87 6.39 -18.53 -4.61
CA GLU A 87 6.28 -19.87 -4.05
C GLU A 87 7.42 -20.79 -4.53
N ALA A 88 7.47 -22.03 -4.06
CA ALA A 88 8.54 -22.97 -4.38
C ALA A 88 8.63 -23.20 -5.90
N GLY A 89 9.84 -23.09 -6.45
CA GLY A 89 10.06 -23.20 -7.91
C GLY A 89 9.65 -21.97 -8.72
N GLY A 90 9.07 -20.94 -8.08
CA GLY A 90 8.85 -19.62 -8.68
C GLY A 90 10.13 -18.81 -8.86
N THR A 91 10.07 -17.73 -9.63
CA THR A 91 11.21 -16.85 -9.92
C THR A 91 11.90 -16.30 -8.67
N TYR A 92 11.13 -15.97 -7.63
CA TYR A 92 11.63 -15.43 -6.37
C TYR A 92 11.75 -16.49 -5.26
N GLY A 93 11.17 -17.68 -5.47
CA GLY A 93 11.29 -18.85 -4.60
C GLY A 93 12.63 -19.57 -4.71
N THR A 94 13.74 -18.86 -4.49
CA THR A 94 15.10 -19.39 -4.70
C THR A 94 15.56 -20.39 -3.64
N GLY A 95 14.89 -20.45 -2.48
CA GLY A 95 15.32 -21.25 -1.32
C GLY A 95 16.49 -20.63 -0.55
N THR A 96 16.81 -19.36 -0.80
CA THR A 96 17.91 -18.64 -0.14
C THR A 96 17.57 -18.36 1.31
N LEU A 97 18.30 -18.98 2.24
CA LEU A 97 18.12 -18.73 3.67
C LEU A 97 18.59 -17.32 4.05
N VAL A 98 17.66 -16.49 4.54
CA VAL A 98 17.96 -15.10 4.91
C VAL A 98 18.36 -14.95 6.37
N ARG A 99 17.93 -15.87 7.25
CA ARG A 99 18.26 -15.87 8.67
C ARG A 99 18.39 -17.27 9.24
N LYS A 100 19.13 -17.38 10.34
CA LYS A 100 19.25 -18.57 11.19
C LYS A 100 18.94 -18.17 12.63
N TYR A 101 17.98 -18.85 13.25
CA TYR A 101 17.52 -18.58 14.61
C TYR A 101 17.72 -19.80 15.52
N LEU A 102 17.74 -19.54 16.83
CA LEU A 102 17.64 -20.59 17.85
C LEU A 102 16.16 -20.85 18.17
N THR A 103 15.79 -22.12 18.31
CA THR A 103 14.46 -22.53 18.79
C THR A 103 14.14 -21.94 20.16
N ALA A 104 12.85 -21.80 20.50
CA ALA A 104 12.37 -21.20 21.75
C ALA A 104 12.86 -19.77 22.05
N THR A 105 13.41 -19.04 21.06
CA THR A 105 13.84 -17.64 21.23
C THR A 105 12.79 -16.65 20.73
N THR A 106 12.90 -15.40 21.19
CA THR A 106 12.11 -14.30 20.66
C THR A 106 12.84 -13.62 19.50
N ILE A 107 12.19 -13.54 18.35
CA ILE A 107 12.67 -12.81 17.18
C ILE A 107 11.94 -11.47 17.04
N THR A 108 12.60 -10.50 16.41
CA THR A 108 11.98 -9.23 16.00
C THR A 108 11.69 -9.32 14.51
N ILE A 109 10.44 -9.08 14.14
CA ILE A 109 9.98 -9.05 12.76
C ILE A 109 9.64 -7.61 12.40
N ARG A 110 10.12 -7.13 11.24
CA ARG A 110 9.89 -5.77 10.76
C ARG A 110 9.12 -5.77 9.44
N ILE A 111 8.07 -4.95 9.42
CA ILE A 111 7.25 -4.68 8.24
C ILE A 111 7.40 -3.21 7.89
N GLU A 112 7.73 -2.91 6.63
CA GLU A 112 7.63 -1.56 6.11
C GLU A 112 6.26 -1.40 5.43
N LEU A 113 5.45 -0.46 5.90
CA LEU A 113 4.24 -0.03 5.20
C LEU A 113 4.51 1.26 4.46
N THR A 114 4.40 1.24 3.13
CA THR A 114 4.43 2.44 2.29
C THR A 114 3.05 3.11 2.21
N ALA A 115 1.97 2.34 2.39
CA ALA A 115 0.69 2.85 2.88
C ALA A 115 0.08 1.95 3.95
N ASN A 116 -0.49 2.59 4.97
CA ASN A 116 -1.07 1.90 6.11
C ASN A 116 -2.59 1.78 5.98
N HIS A 117 -3.06 0.55 5.72
CA HIS A 117 -4.47 0.21 5.57
C HIS A 117 -5.11 -0.26 6.90
N ARG A 118 -4.55 0.11 8.05
CA ARG A 118 -4.99 -0.27 9.41
C ARG A 118 -4.93 -1.79 9.62
N GLY A 119 -5.90 -2.42 10.27
CA GLY A 119 -5.96 -3.88 10.37
C GLY A 119 -4.87 -4.49 11.26
N TYR A 120 -4.36 -5.66 10.89
CA TYR A 120 -3.39 -6.39 11.72
C TYR A 120 -2.44 -7.30 10.92
N PHE A 121 -1.25 -7.50 11.46
CA PHE A 121 -0.29 -8.51 11.01
C PHE A 121 -0.44 -9.80 11.82
N GLU A 122 -0.20 -10.92 11.16
CA GLU A 122 -0.08 -12.25 11.75
C GLU A 122 1.09 -12.97 11.08
N PHE A 123 1.80 -13.80 11.84
CA PHE A 123 2.98 -14.51 11.36
C PHE A 123 2.85 -16.00 11.59
N ARG A 124 3.34 -16.80 10.65
CA ARG A 124 3.37 -18.26 10.72
C ARG A 124 4.76 -18.77 10.39
N LEU A 125 5.11 -19.94 10.91
CA LEU A 125 6.38 -20.60 10.62
C LEU A 125 6.14 -22.06 10.24
N CYS A 126 6.44 -22.42 9.00
CA CYS A 126 6.25 -23.78 8.50
C CYS A 126 7.61 -24.47 8.31
N PRO A 127 7.89 -25.63 8.95
CA PRO A 127 9.14 -26.37 8.82
C PRO A 127 9.15 -27.23 7.53
N VAL A 128 9.19 -26.58 6.38
CA VAL A 128 9.06 -27.26 5.07
C VAL A 128 10.18 -28.27 4.83
N ASN A 129 11.41 -27.92 5.17
CA ASN A 129 12.64 -28.73 5.02
C ASN A 129 12.98 -29.16 3.58
N ASP A 130 12.18 -28.74 2.59
CA ASP A 130 12.47 -28.81 1.17
C ASP A 130 11.97 -27.54 0.45
N HIS A 131 12.89 -26.71 -0.02
CA HIS A 131 12.59 -25.47 -0.73
C HIS A 131 11.84 -25.65 -2.06
N ARG A 132 11.69 -26.90 -2.54
CA ARG A 132 10.93 -27.25 -3.76
C ARG A 132 9.47 -27.57 -3.49
N HIS A 133 9.08 -27.62 -2.22
CA HIS A 133 7.71 -27.83 -1.80
C HIS A 133 7.16 -26.56 -1.16
N ASP A 134 5.88 -26.30 -1.41
CA ASP A 134 5.22 -25.15 -0.83
C ASP A 134 4.94 -25.35 0.66
N ALA A 135 5.00 -24.25 1.40
CA ALA A 135 4.53 -24.25 2.78
C ALA A 135 3.00 -24.49 2.78
N THR A 136 2.51 -25.44 3.56
CA THR A 136 1.08 -25.66 3.69
C THR A 136 0.41 -24.55 4.52
N GLN A 137 -0.83 -24.24 4.18
CA GLN A 137 -1.60 -23.15 4.81
C GLN A 137 -2.04 -23.48 6.26
N ASP A 138 -2.29 -22.42 7.02
CA ASP A 138 -3.11 -22.38 8.24
C ASP A 138 -2.65 -23.06 9.53
N ARG A 139 -1.39 -23.48 9.66
CA ARG A 139 -0.85 -23.96 10.96
C ARG A 139 0.37 -23.16 11.43
N HIS A 140 0.71 -23.29 12.72
CA HIS A 140 1.89 -22.67 13.37
C HIS A 140 1.89 -21.13 13.43
N VAL A 141 0.75 -20.54 13.81
CA VAL A 141 0.69 -19.09 14.11
C VAL A 141 1.61 -18.77 15.29
N LEU A 142 2.51 -17.81 15.09
CA LEU A 142 3.48 -17.41 16.11
C LEU A 142 2.80 -16.60 17.21
N GLN A 143 3.19 -16.90 18.44
CA GLN A 143 2.73 -16.17 19.62
C GLN A 143 3.57 -14.92 19.82
N ARG A 144 2.91 -13.80 20.13
CA ARG A 144 3.57 -12.55 20.43
C ARG A 144 4.34 -12.67 21.74
N ALA A 145 5.55 -12.15 21.74
CA ALA A 145 6.34 -12.07 22.96
C ALA A 145 5.86 -10.86 23.78
N SER A 146 5.48 -11.10 25.04
CA SER A 146 5.09 -10.02 25.96
C SER A 146 6.23 -9.01 26.14
N ARG A 147 5.82 -7.77 26.44
CA ARG A 147 6.61 -6.55 26.70
C ARG A 147 8.09 -6.87 26.99
N GLY A 148 8.95 -6.64 26.00
CA GLY A 148 10.38 -6.56 26.26
C GLY A 148 10.67 -5.51 27.33
N GLY A 149 11.85 -5.59 27.98
CA GLY A 149 12.29 -4.54 28.90
C GLY A 149 12.10 -3.14 28.28
N ALA A 150 11.77 -2.15 29.10
CA ALA A 150 11.52 -0.79 28.63
C ALA A 150 12.64 -0.32 27.67
N GLY A 151 12.26 0.03 26.44
CA GLY A 151 13.20 0.43 25.37
C GLY A 151 13.62 -0.67 24.39
N ALA A 152 13.15 -1.92 24.54
CA ALA A 152 13.38 -2.94 23.53
C ALA A 152 12.62 -2.62 22.24
N GLU A 153 13.27 -2.80 21.09
CA GLU A 153 12.64 -2.59 19.79
C GLU A 153 11.44 -3.52 19.59
N GLY A 154 10.34 -2.98 19.05
CA GLY A 154 9.09 -3.72 18.85
C GLY A 154 8.41 -4.15 20.14
N ALA A 155 8.80 -3.55 21.29
CA ALA A 155 8.04 -3.70 22.53
C ALA A 155 6.70 -2.99 22.43
N ASP A 156 5.69 -3.61 23.02
CA ASP A 156 4.35 -3.06 23.04
C ASP A 156 4.25 -1.82 23.93
N THR A 157 3.61 -0.79 23.36
CA THR A 157 3.14 0.38 24.12
C THR A 157 1.83 0.01 24.84
N ASP A 158 1.53 0.71 25.94
CA ASP A 158 0.42 0.38 26.84
C ASP A 158 -0.91 0.06 26.11
N GLY A 159 -1.54 -1.06 26.47
CA GLY A 159 -2.79 -1.56 25.88
C GLY A 159 -2.92 -3.08 26.02
N GLU A 160 -4.10 -3.62 25.71
CA GLU A 160 -4.28 -5.08 25.61
C GLU A 160 -3.54 -5.62 24.37
N VAL A 161 -2.62 -6.54 24.63
CA VAL A 161 -1.81 -7.21 23.62
C VAL A 161 -2.57 -8.46 23.17
N HIS A 162 -3.07 -8.46 21.93
CA HIS A 162 -3.61 -9.68 21.34
C HIS A 162 -2.51 -10.73 21.21
N GLU A 163 -2.83 -12.01 21.46
CA GLU A 163 -1.85 -13.11 21.56
C GLU A 163 -1.05 -13.34 20.25
N THR A 164 -1.71 -13.31 19.10
CA THR A 164 -1.07 -13.58 17.79
C THR A 164 -0.99 -12.39 16.84
N ARG A 165 -1.82 -11.37 17.04
CA ARG A 165 -2.02 -10.25 16.09
C ARG A 165 -1.31 -8.99 16.55
N TYR A 166 -0.61 -8.34 15.63
CA TYR A 166 -0.03 -7.02 15.83
C TYR A 166 -0.85 -5.98 15.07
N TYR A 167 -1.33 -4.94 15.75
CA TYR A 167 -2.11 -3.87 15.14
C TYR A 167 -1.21 -2.65 14.90
N PRO A 168 -0.81 -2.37 13.64
CA PRO A 168 0.03 -1.22 13.35
C PRO A 168 -0.72 0.08 13.70
N GLY A 169 -0.07 0.94 14.49
CA GLY A 169 -0.52 2.31 14.72
C GLY A 169 -0.48 3.14 13.41
N PRO A 170 -0.92 4.41 13.43
CA PRO A 170 -0.98 5.22 12.23
C PRO A 170 0.41 5.53 11.63
N GLY A 171 0.39 5.83 10.34
CA GLY A 171 1.54 6.31 9.57
C GLY A 171 2.20 5.25 8.69
N ASN A 172 2.96 5.72 7.71
CA ASN A 172 3.73 4.92 6.77
C ASN A 172 5.17 4.90 7.25
N LYS A 173 5.61 3.75 7.76
CA LYS A 173 6.89 3.57 8.43
C LYS A 173 7.19 2.09 8.60
N VAL A 174 8.35 1.81 9.17
CA VAL A 174 8.70 0.48 9.68
C VAL A 174 8.01 0.23 11.02
N PHE A 175 7.29 -0.88 11.10
CA PHE A 175 6.72 -1.44 12.30
C PHE A 175 7.54 -2.65 12.73
N ALA A 176 8.05 -2.60 13.95
CA ALA A 176 8.76 -3.72 14.57
C ALA A 176 7.83 -4.41 15.57
N SER A 177 7.87 -5.74 15.61
CA SER A 177 7.04 -6.57 16.49
C SER A 177 7.81 -7.81 16.91
N ARG A 178 7.51 -8.35 18.10
CA ARG A 178 8.27 -9.47 18.69
C ARG A 178 7.43 -10.74 18.78
N TYR A 179 8.01 -11.85 18.34
CA TYR A 179 7.34 -13.15 18.29
C TYR A 179 8.24 -14.25 18.84
N ARG A 180 7.64 -15.23 19.52
CA ARG A 180 8.34 -16.40 20.05
C ARG A 180 8.34 -17.50 18.99
N LEU A 181 9.52 -18.04 18.71
CA LEU A 181 9.64 -19.28 17.95
C LEU A 181 9.18 -20.45 18.82
N PRO A 182 8.43 -21.43 18.28
CA PRO A 182 7.91 -22.55 19.06
C PRO A 182 9.03 -23.36 19.69
N GLU A 183 8.81 -23.83 20.92
CA GLU A 183 9.75 -24.73 21.59
C GLU A 183 9.77 -26.10 20.90
N GLY A 184 10.96 -26.67 20.74
CA GLY A 184 11.16 -27.98 20.09
C GLY A 184 11.05 -27.96 18.56
N LEU A 185 10.55 -26.88 17.95
CA LEU A 185 10.52 -26.74 16.49
C LEU A 185 11.91 -26.36 15.99
N THR A 186 12.48 -27.21 15.12
CA THR A 186 13.70 -26.96 14.36
C THR A 186 13.46 -27.29 12.89
N CYS A 187 14.22 -26.67 12.00
CA CYS A 187 14.10 -26.84 10.56
C CYS A 187 15.38 -26.35 9.85
N LYS A 188 15.84 -27.13 8.86
CA LYS A 188 16.90 -26.69 7.93
C LYS A 188 16.38 -25.64 6.96
N HIS A 189 15.09 -25.69 6.64
CA HIS A 189 14.42 -24.72 5.77
C HIS A 189 12.97 -24.52 6.22
N CYS A 190 12.75 -23.48 7.00
CA CYS A 190 11.43 -22.98 7.34
C CYS A 190 11.00 -21.85 6.42
N VAL A 191 9.69 -21.73 6.23
CA VAL A 191 9.07 -20.54 5.64
C VAL A 191 8.39 -19.73 6.75
N LEU A 192 8.88 -18.52 7.00
CA LEU A 192 8.18 -17.52 7.79
C LEU A 192 7.23 -16.75 6.88
N GLN A 193 5.92 -16.90 7.10
CA GLN A 193 4.90 -16.14 6.36
C GLN A 193 4.47 -14.94 7.19
N TRP A 194 4.54 -13.76 6.59
CA TRP A 194 3.79 -12.58 7.02
C TRP A 194 2.43 -12.57 6.32
N ARG A 195 1.37 -12.31 7.08
CA ARG A 195 0.02 -12.08 6.59
C ARG A 195 -0.49 -10.76 7.15
N TYR A 196 -0.90 -9.85 6.29
CA TYR A 196 -1.50 -8.58 6.66
C TYR A 196 -2.94 -8.53 6.17
N ILE A 197 -3.88 -8.44 7.12
CA ILE A 197 -5.28 -8.18 6.83
C ILE A 197 -5.53 -6.71 7.08
N ALA A 198 -5.84 -5.98 6.01
CA ALA A 198 -6.22 -4.57 6.08
C ALA A 198 -7.52 -4.40 6.90
N GLY A 199 -7.83 -3.16 7.27
CA GLY A 199 -8.98 -2.85 8.13
C GLY A 199 -9.65 -1.53 7.77
N ASN A 200 -9.57 -1.13 6.50
CA ASN A 200 -10.09 0.13 5.98
C ASN A 200 -11.36 -0.04 5.14
N ASN A 201 -11.74 -1.26 4.74
CA ASN A 201 -12.98 -1.50 4.01
C ASN A 201 -14.17 -1.65 4.95
N TRP A 202 -15.34 -1.15 4.54
CA TRP A 202 -16.59 -1.41 5.24
C TRP A 202 -17.17 -2.77 4.83
N GLY A 203 -17.69 -3.53 5.80
CA GLY A 203 -18.38 -4.78 5.53
C GLY A 203 -19.19 -5.29 6.71
N MET A 204 -19.80 -6.46 6.55
CA MET A 204 -20.63 -7.10 7.56
C MET A 204 -19.77 -7.86 8.58
N CYS A 205 -19.95 -7.55 9.85
CA CYS A 205 -19.33 -8.25 10.97
C CYS A 205 -20.10 -9.55 11.28
N PRO A 206 -19.49 -10.53 11.98
CA PRO A 206 -20.15 -11.79 12.33
C PRO A 206 -21.44 -11.64 13.16
N ASN A 207 -21.57 -10.56 13.92
CA ASN A 207 -22.76 -10.24 14.70
C ASN A 207 -23.91 -9.60 13.87
N GLY A 208 -23.76 -9.54 12.54
CA GLY A 208 -24.75 -8.95 11.63
C GLY A 208 -24.75 -7.43 11.58
N THR A 209 -23.86 -6.75 12.28
CA THR A 209 -23.68 -5.28 12.15
C THR A 209 -22.72 -4.95 11.01
N GLY A 210 -22.80 -3.75 10.46
CA GLY A 210 -21.90 -3.28 9.41
C GLY A 210 -20.90 -2.26 9.96
N ALA A 211 -19.60 -2.48 9.74
CA ALA A 211 -18.54 -1.60 10.24
C ALA A 211 -17.30 -1.62 9.34
N VAL A 212 -16.46 -0.59 9.48
CA VAL A 212 -15.12 -0.56 8.88
C VAL A 212 -14.24 -1.62 9.55
N GLY A 213 -13.49 -2.38 8.74
CA GLY A 213 -12.65 -3.50 9.17
C GLY A 213 -13.40 -4.84 9.27
N CYS A 214 -14.69 -4.87 8.96
CA CYS A 214 -15.48 -6.09 8.91
C CYS A 214 -15.67 -6.62 7.48
N GLY A 215 -16.01 -7.90 7.36
CA GLY A 215 -16.16 -8.57 6.08
C GLY A 215 -14.83 -8.74 5.34
N PRO A 216 -14.88 -9.00 4.02
CA PRO A 216 -13.71 -9.07 3.17
C PRO A 216 -12.83 -7.82 3.29
N GLN A 217 -11.52 -8.02 3.46
CA GLN A 217 -10.52 -6.96 3.49
C GLN A 217 -9.41 -7.27 2.48
N GLU A 218 -8.69 -6.25 2.03
CA GLU A 218 -7.46 -6.50 1.27
C GLU A 218 -6.46 -7.27 2.12
N GLU A 219 -5.76 -8.22 1.49
CA GLU A 219 -4.83 -9.10 2.16
C GLU A 219 -3.47 -9.03 1.46
N PHE A 220 -2.41 -8.92 2.26
CA PHE A 220 -1.03 -9.02 1.79
C PHE A 220 -0.36 -10.22 2.43
N ARG A 221 0.52 -10.88 1.68
CA ARG A 221 1.36 -11.95 2.22
C ARG A 221 2.77 -11.85 1.68
N ALA A 222 3.74 -12.29 2.48
CA ALA A 222 5.10 -12.49 2.00
C ALA A 222 5.75 -13.64 2.75
N CYS A 223 6.69 -14.32 2.10
CA CYS A 223 7.41 -15.45 2.66
C CYS A 223 8.90 -15.14 2.78
N ALA A 224 9.53 -15.52 3.87
CA ALA A 224 10.98 -15.48 4.07
C ALA A 224 11.51 -16.87 4.44
N ASP A 225 12.58 -17.31 3.78
CA ASP A 225 13.20 -18.61 4.02
C ASP A 225 14.24 -18.51 5.15
N VAL A 226 14.05 -19.27 6.23
CA VAL A 226 14.88 -19.17 7.45
C VAL A 226 15.23 -20.56 7.97
N ALA A 227 16.30 -20.67 8.77
CA ALA A 227 16.61 -21.88 9.51
C ALA A 227 16.34 -21.69 11.00
N VAL A 228 15.87 -22.74 11.69
CA VAL A 228 15.70 -22.77 13.14
C VAL A 228 16.46 -23.97 13.68
N VAL A 229 17.42 -23.73 14.56
CA VAL A 229 18.28 -24.76 15.13
C VAL A 229 18.14 -24.87 16.64
N ASP A 230 18.53 -26.00 17.20
CA ASP A 230 18.64 -26.19 18.64
C ASP A 230 19.91 -25.52 19.22
N SER A 231 20.14 -25.70 20.52
CA SER A 231 21.31 -25.15 21.22
C SER A 231 22.65 -25.74 20.75
N ALA A 232 22.65 -26.91 20.10
CA ALA A 232 23.84 -27.51 19.50
C ALA A 232 24.09 -27.00 18.08
N GLY A 233 23.14 -26.24 17.50
CA GLY A 233 23.21 -25.75 16.12
C GLY A 233 22.66 -26.74 15.10
N GLU A 234 22.03 -27.82 15.55
CA GLU A 234 21.42 -28.87 14.74
C GLU A 234 19.95 -28.55 14.45
N ALA A 235 19.44 -29.09 13.34
CA ALA A 235 18.03 -28.97 12.99
C ALA A 235 17.52 -30.25 12.36
N ASP A 236 16.26 -30.57 12.66
CA ASP A 236 15.52 -31.58 11.92
C ASP A 236 15.43 -31.17 10.45
N GLY A 237 15.88 -32.08 9.58
CA GLY A 237 15.84 -31.92 8.13
C GLY A 237 14.79 -32.79 7.47
N THR A 238 13.94 -33.46 8.25
CA THR A 238 12.88 -34.32 7.75
C THR A 238 11.84 -33.44 7.05
N PRO A 239 11.64 -33.59 5.72
CA PRO A 239 10.57 -32.91 5.02
C PRO A 239 9.22 -33.29 5.63
N LEU A 240 8.30 -32.32 5.74
CA LEU A 240 6.92 -32.63 6.09
C LEU A 240 6.37 -33.63 5.06
N ALA A 241 5.98 -34.82 5.50
CA ALA A 241 5.36 -35.79 4.60
C ALA A 241 4.02 -35.22 4.10
N PRO A 242 3.66 -35.40 2.82
CA PRO A 242 2.29 -35.16 2.36
C PRO A 242 1.37 -36.18 3.05
N GLY A 243 0.83 -35.85 4.22
CA GLY A 243 -0.06 -36.73 4.98
C GLY A 243 0.25 -36.90 6.48
N ASP A 244 1.32 -36.31 7.03
CA ASP A 244 1.50 -36.17 8.49
C ASP A 244 0.62 -35.02 9.03
N GLU A 245 -0.62 -35.01 8.56
CA GLU A 245 -1.71 -34.19 9.02
C GLU A 245 -2.25 -34.90 10.26
N ASP A 246 -1.95 -34.39 11.46
CA ASP A 246 -2.83 -34.65 12.59
C ASP A 246 -4.20 -34.07 12.21
N VAL A 247 -5.10 -34.97 11.81
CA VAL A 247 -6.50 -34.73 11.54
C VAL A 247 -7.18 -34.60 12.91
N ASP A 248 -7.22 -33.39 13.45
CA ASP A 248 -8.20 -33.09 14.49
C ASP A 248 -9.56 -32.91 13.79
N GLU A 249 -10.27 -34.03 13.69
CA GLU A 249 -11.61 -34.14 13.10
C GLU A 249 -12.64 -33.49 14.02
N HIS A 250 -12.77 -32.16 13.97
CA HIS A 250 -13.99 -31.47 14.39
C HIS A 250 -14.17 -30.12 13.67
N VAL A 251 -14.44 -30.20 12.36
CA VAL A 251 -15.18 -29.14 11.67
C VAL A 251 -16.58 -29.68 11.40
N PRO A 252 -17.64 -29.20 12.09
CA PRO A 252 -19.00 -29.55 11.71
C PRO A 252 -19.25 -28.99 10.31
N ALA A 253 -19.43 -29.91 9.37
CA ALA A 253 -20.00 -29.62 8.07
C ALA A 253 -21.49 -29.30 8.23
N ASP A 254 -21.83 -28.08 8.63
CA ASP A 254 -23.10 -27.49 8.23
C ASP A 254 -23.06 -25.97 8.28
N ALA A 255 -22.92 -25.36 7.11
CA ALA A 255 -23.47 -24.04 6.84
C ALA A 255 -23.70 -23.97 5.34
N THR A 256 -24.79 -24.58 4.90
CA THR A 256 -25.38 -24.29 3.59
C THR A 256 -25.58 -22.78 3.49
N PRO A 257 -24.91 -22.04 2.58
CA PRO A 257 -25.13 -20.61 2.47
C PRO A 257 -26.52 -20.39 1.91
N THR A 258 -27.39 -19.82 2.73
CA THR A 258 -28.67 -19.27 2.27
C THR A 258 -28.36 -18.16 1.25
N PRO A 259 -28.98 -18.14 0.07
CA PRO A 259 -28.74 -17.09 -0.90
C PRO A 259 -29.15 -15.74 -0.29
N ALA A 260 -28.18 -14.84 -0.12
CA ALA A 260 -28.44 -13.47 0.27
C ALA A 260 -29.42 -12.83 -0.72
N PRO A 261 -30.36 -11.99 -0.26
CA PRO A 261 -31.25 -11.28 -1.16
C PRO A 261 -30.40 -10.43 -2.10
N ARG A 262 -30.55 -10.64 -3.41
CA ARG A 262 -29.98 -9.74 -4.42
C ARG A 262 -30.53 -8.35 -4.15
N ASP A 263 -29.65 -7.46 -3.72
CA ASP A 263 -29.95 -6.05 -3.59
C ASP A 263 -30.26 -5.52 -5.00
N SER A 264 -31.55 -5.47 -5.34
CA SER A 264 -32.07 -4.82 -6.55
C SER A 264 -32.09 -3.31 -6.36
N GLY A 265 -31.00 -2.77 -5.81
CA GLY A 265 -30.76 -1.37 -5.55
C GLY A 265 -29.85 -0.79 -6.62
N SER A 266 -30.47 -0.04 -7.53
CA SER A 266 -29.84 1.13 -8.18
C SER A 266 -28.95 0.96 -9.41
N GLY A 267 -29.16 -0.05 -10.25
CA GLY A 267 -28.70 0.02 -11.65
C GLY A 267 -29.20 1.28 -12.37
N LEU A 268 -30.40 1.75 -12.02
CA LEU A 268 -30.98 2.99 -12.52
C LEU A 268 -30.25 4.23 -12.00
N LEU A 269 -29.84 4.26 -10.72
CA LEU A 269 -29.10 5.39 -10.16
C LEU A 269 -27.69 5.49 -10.74
N VAL A 270 -26.99 4.37 -10.89
CA VAL A 270 -25.69 4.33 -11.55
C VAL A 270 -25.81 4.79 -13.00
N LEU A 271 -26.82 4.32 -13.73
CA LEU A 271 -27.11 4.76 -15.09
C LEU A 271 -27.41 6.27 -15.15
N LEU A 272 -28.21 6.80 -14.22
CA LEU A 272 -28.51 8.23 -14.14
C LEU A 272 -27.25 9.06 -13.85
N ILE A 273 -26.36 8.60 -12.95
CA ILE A 273 -25.10 9.26 -12.66
C ILE A 273 -24.21 9.31 -13.91
N VAL A 274 -24.09 8.19 -14.64
CA VAL A 274 -23.31 8.11 -15.88
C VAL A 274 -23.89 9.03 -16.96
N LEU A 275 -25.21 9.03 -17.16
CA LEU A 275 -25.88 9.89 -18.14
C LEU A 275 -25.71 11.38 -17.80
N CYS A 276 -25.84 11.75 -16.53
CA CYS A 276 -25.60 13.12 -16.07
C CYS A 276 -24.15 13.56 -16.29
N ALA A 277 -23.17 12.68 -16.02
CA ALA A 277 -21.76 12.95 -16.24
C ALA A 277 -21.43 13.13 -17.74
N LEU A 278 -21.99 12.27 -18.60
CA LEU A 278 -21.81 12.37 -20.06
C LEU A 278 -22.48 13.64 -20.62
N ALA A 279 -23.69 13.97 -20.18
CA ALA A 279 -24.38 15.19 -20.59
C ALA A 279 -23.63 16.45 -20.14
N GLY A 280 -23.10 16.46 -18.91
CA GLY A 280 -22.25 17.53 -18.41
C GLY A 280 -20.98 17.69 -19.26
N SER A 281 -20.31 16.58 -19.56
CA SER A 281 -19.10 16.56 -20.39
C SER A 281 -19.36 17.08 -21.81
N ALA A 282 -20.43 16.61 -22.45
CA ALA A 282 -20.84 17.06 -23.79
C ALA A 282 -21.20 18.55 -23.82
N THR A 283 -21.83 19.06 -22.75
CA THR A 283 -22.16 20.48 -22.63
C THR A 283 -20.91 21.34 -22.53
N VAL A 284 -19.93 20.94 -21.70
CA VAL A 284 -18.65 21.64 -21.57
C VAL A 284 -17.89 21.66 -22.90
N LEU A 285 -17.79 20.50 -23.58
CA LEU A 285 -17.14 20.42 -24.89
C LEU A 285 -17.85 21.28 -25.94
N SER A 286 -19.18 21.31 -25.94
CA SER A 286 -19.96 22.16 -26.85
C SER A 286 -19.75 23.65 -26.60
N LEU A 287 -19.67 24.07 -25.33
CA LEU A 287 -19.38 25.46 -24.97
C LEU A 287 -17.95 25.86 -25.34
N LEU A 288 -16.98 24.98 -25.14
CA LEU A 288 -15.60 25.20 -25.58
C LEU A 288 -15.52 25.29 -27.10
N TYR A 289 -16.20 24.40 -27.83
CA TYR A 289 -16.28 24.46 -29.29
C TYR A 289 -16.88 25.78 -29.76
N LEU A 290 -18.03 26.19 -29.21
CA LEU A 290 -18.66 27.47 -29.56
C LEU A 290 -17.78 28.67 -29.20
N TYR A 291 -17.08 28.63 -28.07
CA TYR A 291 -16.15 29.68 -27.67
C TYR A 291 -14.99 29.81 -28.66
N PHE A 292 -14.31 28.71 -28.97
CA PHE A 292 -13.13 28.73 -29.83
C PHE A 292 -13.45 28.94 -31.32
N TYR A 293 -14.58 28.39 -31.81
CA TYR A 293 -14.91 28.39 -33.24
C TYR A 293 -15.96 29.42 -33.66
N HIS A 294 -16.82 29.90 -32.76
CA HIS A 294 -17.88 30.85 -33.11
C HIS A 294 -17.81 32.19 -32.37
N ALA A 295 -17.26 32.24 -31.16
CA ALA A 295 -17.17 33.47 -30.36
C ALA A 295 -15.75 34.08 -30.29
N GLY A 296 -14.72 33.30 -30.60
CA GLY A 296 -13.31 33.67 -30.41
C GLY A 296 -12.92 34.98 -31.09
N ASP A 297 -13.39 35.22 -32.31
CA ASP A 297 -13.06 36.44 -33.06
C ASP A 297 -13.81 37.68 -32.54
N ARG A 298 -15.04 37.51 -32.05
CA ARG A 298 -15.83 38.59 -31.43
C ARG A 298 -15.27 38.99 -30.07
N VAL A 299 -14.81 38.02 -29.28
CA VAL A 299 -14.19 38.28 -27.97
C VAL A 299 -12.81 38.93 -28.13
N LYS A 300 -11.99 38.45 -29.08
CA LYS A 300 -10.69 39.08 -29.39
C LYS A 300 -10.84 40.52 -29.88
N SER A 301 -11.82 40.79 -30.75
CA SER A 301 -12.08 42.15 -31.25
C SER A 301 -12.65 43.08 -30.17
N TRP A 302 -13.50 42.59 -29.27
CA TRP A 302 -13.98 43.35 -28.11
C TRP A 302 -12.84 43.68 -27.11
N LEU A 303 -11.97 42.71 -26.79
CA LEU A 303 -10.79 42.93 -25.93
C LEU A 303 -9.80 43.92 -26.56
N ALA A 304 -9.57 43.83 -27.87
CA ALA A 304 -8.73 44.79 -28.59
C ALA A 304 -9.33 46.21 -28.59
N ALA A 305 -10.66 46.34 -28.68
CA ALA A 305 -11.36 47.62 -28.58
C ALA A 305 -11.27 48.23 -27.17
N HIS A 306 -11.41 47.41 -26.12
CA HIS A 306 -11.23 47.85 -24.74
C HIS A 306 -9.79 48.30 -24.49
N ARG A 307 -8.78 47.55 -24.95
CA ARG A 307 -7.36 47.92 -24.80
C ARG A 307 -7.02 49.25 -25.50
N LYS A 308 -7.64 49.53 -26.66
CA LYS A 308 -7.50 50.84 -27.36
C LYS A 308 -8.19 51.98 -26.62
N SER A 309 -9.32 51.72 -25.96
CA SER A 309 -10.04 52.71 -25.13
C SER A 309 -9.22 53.12 -23.90
N THR A 310 -8.60 52.15 -23.23
CA THR A 310 -7.75 52.40 -22.05
C THR A 310 -6.50 53.22 -22.41
N VAL A 311 -5.88 52.97 -23.57
CA VAL A 311 -4.72 53.75 -24.05
C VAL A 311 -5.12 55.19 -24.42
N LYS A 312 -6.29 55.40 -25.05
CA LYS A 312 -6.80 56.76 -25.33
C LYS A 312 -7.12 57.55 -24.07
N SER A 313 -7.67 56.90 -23.05
CA SER A 313 -7.96 57.52 -21.75
C SER A 313 -6.68 57.98 -21.03
N ALA A 314 -5.60 57.19 -21.11
CA ALA A 314 -4.30 57.55 -20.55
C ALA A 314 -3.60 58.73 -21.27
N GLN A 315 -3.96 59.02 -22.53
CA GLN A 315 -3.35 60.09 -23.32
C GLN A 315 -4.09 61.44 -23.15
N GLN A 316 -5.31 61.45 -22.61
CA GLN A 316 -6.07 62.68 -22.29
C GLN A 316 -5.81 63.21 -20.87
N THR A 317 -5.22 62.41 -19.97
CA THR A 317 -4.91 62.79 -18.59
C THR A 317 -3.43 63.11 -18.38
N GLY A 318 -2.77 63.81 -19.31
CA GLY A 318 -1.53 64.58 -19.06
C GLY A 318 -0.38 63.90 -18.29
N ALA A 319 -0.31 62.57 -18.21
CA ALA A 319 0.76 61.87 -17.51
C ALA A 319 1.91 61.62 -18.49
N THR A 320 2.86 62.55 -18.55
CA THR A 320 4.13 62.33 -19.25
C THR A 320 4.93 61.26 -18.51
N VAL A 321 4.92 60.03 -19.02
CA VAL A 321 5.87 58.98 -18.66
C VAL A 321 7.14 59.20 -19.50
N PRO A 322 8.32 59.44 -18.91
CA PRO A 322 9.55 59.54 -19.68
C PRO A 322 9.91 58.17 -20.27
N PRO A 323 10.59 58.11 -21.43
CA PRO A 323 10.99 56.84 -22.03
C PRO A 323 11.94 56.08 -21.08
N PRO A 324 11.85 54.74 -21.03
CA PRO A 324 12.69 53.95 -20.14
C PRO A 324 14.15 54.08 -20.54
N GLY A 325 14.96 54.60 -19.61
CA GLY A 325 16.42 54.47 -19.69
C GLY A 325 16.85 52.99 -19.63
N PRO A 326 18.05 52.66 -20.13
CA PRO A 326 18.53 51.28 -20.13
C PRO A 326 18.57 50.70 -18.69
N PRO A 327 18.24 49.40 -18.52
CA PRO A 327 18.09 48.80 -17.21
C PRO A 327 19.40 48.79 -16.42
N ALA A 328 19.32 49.15 -15.14
CA ALA A 328 20.44 49.08 -14.22
C ALA A 328 20.93 47.63 -14.05
N PRO A 329 22.25 47.37 -14.07
CA PRO A 329 22.77 46.01 -13.91
C PRO A 329 22.46 45.47 -12.50
N PRO A 330 22.21 44.15 -12.38
CA PRO A 330 21.81 43.53 -11.13
C PRO A 330 22.90 43.62 -10.04
N PRO A 331 22.53 43.64 -8.74
CA PRO A 331 23.48 43.75 -7.65
C PRO A 331 24.44 42.57 -7.62
N ARG A 332 25.75 42.86 -7.71
CA ARG A 332 26.82 41.87 -7.61
C ARG A 332 26.90 41.38 -6.16
N HIS A 333 26.36 40.20 -5.88
CA HIS A 333 26.54 39.56 -4.57
C HIS A 333 28.04 39.34 -4.30
N LYS A 334 28.53 39.94 -3.20
CA LYS A 334 29.89 39.71 -2.72
C LYS A 334 30.02 38.25 -2.28
N ARG A 335 30.98 37.55 -2.89
CA ARG A 335 31.45 36.22 -2.47
C ARG A 335 31.89 36.29 -0.99
N PRO A 336 31.43 35.41 -0.09
CA PRO A 336 32.05 35.29 1.22
C PRO A 336 33.50 34.83 1.04
N SER A 337 34.43 35.59 1.61
CA SER A 337 35.85 35.31 1.66
C SER A 337 36.16 34.13 2.58
N ASN A 338 37.08 33.28 2.13
CA ASN A 338 37.78 32.22 2.85
C ASN A 338 37.92 32.45 4.37
N MET A 339 37.51 31.45 5.16
CA MET A 339 38.22 31.06 6.37
C MET A 339 38.30 29.54 6.47
N GLY A 340 39.54 29.03 6.58
CA GLY A 340 39.88 27.90 7.44
C GLY A 340 39.63 26.50 6.92
N MET A 341 40.52 26.01 6.05
CA MET A 341 40.78 24.58 5.89
C MET A 341 41.56 24.10 7.13
N GLY A 342 41.02 23.11 7.87
CA GLY A 342 41.70 22.39 8.95
C GLY A 342 41.12 20.96 9.03
N PRO A 343 41.94 19.92 9.34
CA PRO A 343 41.72 18.58 8.82
C PRO A 343 40.99 17.61 9.77
N GLY A 344 40.21 16.70 9.17
CA GLY A 344 39.86 15.36 9.71
C GLY A 344 38.93 15.30 10.93
N PRO A 345 38.19 14.19 11.15
CA PRO A 345 38.72 12.83 10.97
C PRO A 345 37.84 11.88 10.16
N THR A 346 38.56 10.88 9.64
CA THR A 346 38.17 9.57 9.13
C THR A 346 37.16 8.87 10.03
N ILE A 347 36.06 8.38 9.48
CA ILE A 347 35.35 7.20 10.01
C ILE A 347 35.09 6.24 8.86
N VAL A 348 35.77 5.10 8.98
CA VAL A 348 35.52 3.85 8.28
C VAL A 348 34.30 3.20 8.92
N CYS A 349 33.34 2.79 8.08
CA CYS A 349 32.53 1.58 8.23
C CYS A 349 32.10 1.17 6.82
#